data_AF-A0A836KL31-F1
#
_entry.id   AF-A0A836KL31-F1
#
_cell.length_a   1.000
_cell.length_b   1.000
_cell.length_c   1.000
_cell.angle_alpha   90.00
_cell.angle_beta   90.00
_cell.angle_gamma   90.00
#
_symmetry.space_group_name_H-M   'P 1'
#
loop_
_entity.id
_entity.type
_entity.pdbx_description
1 polymer ?
#
loop_
_entity_poly.entity_id
_entity_poly.type
_entity_poly.pdbx_seq_one_letter_code
_entity_poly.pdbx_strand_id
1 'polypeptide(L)'
;MSSAPFAVCQSADDTASDELKTFMAELNRLQTASQSRTRELAHAKAAERELSEQVAAVAFAAQKARHARLQTELEVAATQVETEGARREAEEGRRQLGNVATQLERLNARRVSFGAPKEQNQSGGRLCRPSRDFAAGETVAMATAAVTTLPHAFVDDCKLCRSLTCVHGHPRLSHLFLAPVAQLLEKLRAQYTASLGDTHLLERAAPERRSLWWSDTFEVWLRERACGALTGDDTHALSFIASVEDRAPPSD
;
A
#
# COMPACT_ATOMS: atom_id res chain seq x y z
N MET A 1 -73.61 37.88 81.82
CA MET A 1 -72.94 38.45 80.64
C MET A 1 -71.82 37.52 80.23
N SER A 2 -71.93 36.86 79.07
CA SER A 2 -70.78 36.42 78.26
C SER A 2 -71.36 35.96 76.92
N SER A 3 -71.12 36.77 75.89
CA SER A 3 -71.49 36.50 74.50
C SER A 3 -70.32 35.74 73.87
N ALA A 4 -70.54 34.50 73.42
CA ALA A 4 -69.54 33.75 72.68
C ALA A 4 -69.68 34.07 71.17
N PRO A 5 -68.58 34.30 70.45
CA PRO A 5 -68.62 34.84 69.10
C PRO A 5 -69.04 33.77 68.10
N PHE A 6 -69.81 34.19 67.09
CA PHE A 6 -70.04 33.43 65.87
C PHE A 6 -68.67 33.07 65.26
N ALA A 7 -68.30 31.80 65.34
CA ALA A 7 -67.24 31.25 64.52
C ALA A 7 -67.73 31.31 63.08
N VAL A 8 -67.19 32.27 62.34
CA VAL A 8 -67.34 32.40 60.89
C VAL A 8 -66.90 31.07 60.28
N CYS A 9 -67.85 30.32 59.72
CA CYS A 9 -67.55 29.21 58.85
C CYS A 9 -66.78 29.78 57.64
N GLN A 10 -65.45 29.69 57.67
CA GLN A 10 -64.65 29.87 56.46
C GLN A 10 -65.06 28.76 55.50
N SER A 11 -65.65 29.21 54.40
CA SER A 11 -66.30 28.37 53.41
C SER A 11 -65.29 27.43 52.76
N ALA A 12 -65.61 26.14 52.68
CA ALA A 12 -64.83 25.17 51.91
C ALA A 12 -64.67 25.57 50.42
N ASP A 13 -65.55 26.45 49.91
CA ASP A 13 -65.42 27.03 48.56
C ASP A 13 -64.19 27.95 48.41
N ASP A 14 -63.74 28.62 49.47
CA ASP A 14 -62.60 29.54 49.39
C ASP A 14 -61.28 28.77 49.26
N THR A 15 -61.16 27.63 49.94
CA THR A 15 -59.99 26.73 49.85
C THR A 15 -59.85 26.04 48.50
N ALA A 16 -60.95 25.55 47.91
CA ALA A 16 -60.92 24.93 46.58
C ALA A 16 -60.58 25.95 45.48
N SER A 17 -60.99 27.21 45.65
CA SER A 17 -60.65 28.32 44.76
C SER A 17 -59.15 28.66 44.79
N ASP A 18 -58.52 28.64 45.96
CA ASP A 18 -57.09 28.95 46.09
C ASP A 18 -56.16 27.83 45.62
N GLU A 19 -56.55 26.57 45.80
CA GLU A 19 -55.83 25.42 45.22
C GLU A 19 -55.84 25.47 43.69
N LEU A 20 -56.99 25.79 43.08
CA LEU A 20 -57.10 25.93 41.62
C LEU A 20 -56.25 27.09 41.09
N LYS A 21 -56.23 28.24 41.79
CA LYS A 21 -55.35 29.37 41.42
C LYS A 21 -53.88 28.99 41.49
N THR A 22 -53.48 28.26 42.52
CA THR A 22 -52.11 27.78 42.70
C THR A 22 -51.72 26.80 41.59
N PHE A 23 -52.61 25.87 41.25
CA PHE A 23 -52.40 24.94 40.14
C PHE A 23 -52.26 25.65 38.79
N MET A 24 -53.10 26.63 38.50
CA MET A 24 -53.00 27.44 37.27
C MET A 24 -51.71 28.26 37.21
N ALA A 25 -51.24 28.77 38.35
CA ALA A 25 -49.96 29.48 38.43
C ALA A 25 -48.77 28.55 38.14
N GLU A 26 -48.75 27.34 38.70
CA GLU A 26 -47.72 26.34 38.42
C GLU A 26 -47.78 25.82 36.97
N LEU A 27 -48.97 25.66 36.39
CA LEU A 27 -49.11 25.35 34.95
C LEU A 27 -48.51 26.44 34.07
N ASN A 28 -48.78 27.72 34.36
CA ASN A 28 -48.19 28.84 33.63
C ASN A 28 -46.67 28.89 33.81
N ARG A 29 -46.17 28.61 35.02
CA ARG A 29 -44.73 28.52 35.29
C ARG A 29 -44.07 27.38 34.51
N LEU A 30 -44.69 26.21 34.45
CA LEU A 30 -44.20 25.08 33.66
C LEU A 30 -44.25 25.37 32.16
N GLN A 31 -45.30 26.01 31.67
CA GLN A 31 -45.42 26.40 30.26
C GLN A 31 -44.34 27.40 29.86
N THR A 32 -44.07 28.41 30.68
CA THR A 32 -43.00 29.40 30.42
C THR A 32 -41.62 28.76 30.47
N ALA A 33 -41.35 27.88 31.44
CA ALA A 33 -40.10 27.11 31.51
C ALA A 33 -39.91 26.19 30.29
N SER A 34 -40.99 25.52 29.86
CA SER A 34 -41.00 24.69 28.65
C SER A 34 -40.66 25.52 27.41
N GLN A 35 -41.30 26.67 27.22
CA GLN A 35 -41.01 27.57 26.10
C GLN A 35 -39.57 28.10 26.12
N SER A 36 -39.02 28.43 27.29
CA SER A 36 -37.61 28.85 27.43
C SER A 36 -36.67 27.74 26.98
N ARG A 37 -36.86 26.52 27.49
CA ARG A 37 -36.03 25.37 27.12
C ARG A 37 -36.10 25.06 25.62
N THR A 38 -37.27 25.20 24.99
CA THR A 38 -37.40 24.99 23.54
C THR A 38 -36.60 26.01 22.75
N ARG A 39 -36.54 27.28 23.20
CA ARG A 39 -35.72 28.33 22.57
C ARG A 39 -34.22 28.07 22.77
N GLU A 40 -33.82 27.70 23.98
CA GLU A 40 -32.43 27.34 24.29
C GLU A 40 -31.97 26.14 23.45
N LEU A 41 -32.81 25.12 23.30
CA LEU A 41 -32.52 23.95 22.47
C LEU A 41 -32.44 24.30 20.99
N ALA A 42 -33.28 25.22 20.50
CA ALA A 42 -33.18 25.71 19.12
C ALA A 42 -31.86 26.47 18.89
N HIS A 43 -31.45 27.32 19.83
CA HIS A 43 -30.18 28.03 19.78
C HIS A 43 -28.98 27.07 19.83
N ALA A 44 -29.00 26.10 20.75
CA ALA A 44 -27.94 25.09 20.85
C ALA A 44 -27.80 24.27 19.57
N LYS A 45 -28.90 23.87 18.93
CA LYS A 45 -28.89 23.17 17.65
C LYS A 45 -28.36 24.04 16.49
N ALA A 46 -28.59 25.34 16.53
CA ALA A 46 -28.02 26.25 15.53
C ALA A 46 -26.49 26.35 15.70
N ALA A 47 -26.03 26.55 16.94
CA ALA A 47 -24.61 26.60 17.26
C ALA A 47 -23.89 25.27 16.95
N GLU A 48 -24.52 24.12 17.22
CA GLU A 48 -23.99 22.81 16.88
C GLU A 48 -23.78 22.63 15.36
N ARG A 49 -24.73 23.10 14.54
CA ARG A 49 -24.59 23.06 13.08
C ARG A 49 -23.47 23.97 12.60
N GLU A 50 -23.39 25.19 13.12
CA GLU A 50 -22.32 26.13 12.78
C GLU A 50 -20.93 25.56 13.13
N LEU A 51 -20.78 24.99 14.33
CA LEU A 51 -19.54 24.34 14.74
C LEU A 51 -19.21 23.13 13.85
N SER A 52 -20.21 22.34 13.48
CA SER A 52 -20.04 21.20 12.58
C SER A 52 -19.53 21.64 11.20
N GLU A 53 -20.08 22.72 10.65
CA GLU A 53 -19.64 23.31 9.39
C GLU A 53 -18.22 23.85 9.48
N GLN A 54 -17.87 24.54 10.58
CA GLN A 54 -16.52 25.04 10.82
C GLN A 54 -15.49 23.90 10.92
N VAL A 55 -15.82 22.83 11.65
CA VAL A 55 -14.95 21.65 11.77
C VAL A 55 -14.74 20.99 10.41
N ALA A 56 -15.80 20.84 9.61
CA ALA A 56 -15.69 20.29 8.26
C ALA A 56 -14.80 21.15 7.36
N ALA A 57 -14.96 22.48 7.40
CA ALA A 57 -14.15 23.42 6.63
C ALA A 57 -12.66 23.36 7.02
N VAL A 58 -12.36 23.33 8.33
CA VAL A 58 -10.99 23.21 8.85
C VAL A 58 -10.38 21.86 8.48
N ALA A 59 -11.12 20.77 8.62
CA ALA A 59 -10.65 19.44 8.24
C ALA A 59 -10.31 19.37 6.75
N PHE A 60 -11.17 19.91 5.88
CA PHE A 60 -10.91 20.01 4.45
C PHE A 60 -9.67 20.85 4.13
N ALA A 61 -9.53 22.03 4.76
CA ALA A 61 -8.37 22.89 4.57
C ALA A 61 -7.07 22.21 5.03
N ALA A 62 -7.09 21.52 6.18
CA ALA A 62 -5.94 20.78 6.69
C ALA A 62 -5.56 19.61 5.77
N GLN A 63 -6.55 18.87 5.26
CA GLN A 63 -6.31 17.79 4.29
C GLN A 63 -5.71 18.34 3.00
N LYS A 64 -6.23 19.44 2.47
CA LYS A 64 -5.69 20.10 1.27
C LYS A 64 -4.24 20.55 1.47
N ALA A 65 -3.92 21.17 2.61
CA ALA A 65 -2.56 21.59 2.94
C ALA A 65 -1.61 20.39 3.06
N ARG A 66 -2.07 19.29 3.66
CA ARG A 66 -1.29 18.05 3.76
C ARG A 66 -1.01 17.44 2.38
N HIS A 67 -1.99 17.40 1.49
CA HIS A 67 -1.79 16.90 0.13
C HIS A 67 -0.79 17.76 -0.65
N ALA A 68 -0.91 19.08 -0.59
CA ALA A 68 0.03 19.99 -1.25
C ALA A 68 1.47 19.77 -0.74
N ARG A 69 1.64 19.62 0.58
CA ARG A 69 2.95 19.33 1.17
C ARG A 69 3.51 17.98 0.68
N LEU A 70 2.72 16.91 0.75
CA LEU A 70 3.16 15.59 0.31
C LEU A 70 3.54 15.60 -1.18
N GLN A 71 2.79 16.33 -2.02
CA GLN A 71 3.12 16.48 -3.43
C GLN A 71 4.49 17.13 -3.62
N THR A 72 4.80 18.21 -2.89
CA THR A 72 6.12 18.84 -2.97
C THR A 72 7.25 17.94 -2.45
N GLU A 73 7.01 17.16 -1.39
CA GLU A 73 7.98 16.20 -0.87
C GLU A 73 8.25 15.07 -1.89
N LEU A 74 7.23 14.63 -2.63
CA LEU A 74 7.33 13.63 -3.68
C LEU A 74 8.12 14.14 -4.89
N GLU A 75 7.87 15.39 -5.32
CA GLU A 75 8.63 16.05 -6.40
C GLU A 75 10.12 16.20 -6.02
N VAL A 76 10.42 16.59 -4.77
CA VAL A 76 11.80 16.66 -4.28
C VAL A 76 12.44 15.28 -4.25
N ALA A 77 11.74 14.25 -3.79
CA ALA A 77 12.27 12.88 -3.78
C ALA A 77 12.52 12.35 -5.20
N ALA A 78 11.62 12.62 -6.15
CA ALA A 78 11.77 12.22 -7.54
C ALA A 78 13.01 12.84 -8.18
N THR A 79 13.19 14.16 -8.04
CA THR A 79 14.39 14.85 -8.55
C THR A 79 15.67 14.35 -7.87
N GLN A 80 15.63 13.98 -6.59
CA GLN A 80 16.77 13.38 -5.90
C GLN A 80 17.13 12.00 -6.47
N VAL A 81 16.14 11.16 -6.78
CA VAL A 81 16.38 9.84 -7.40
C VAL A 81 16.97 9.99 -8.79
N GLU A 82 16.44 10.90 -9.61
CA GLU A 82 16.95 11.17 -10.96
C GLU A 82 18.39 11.67 -10.93
N THR A 83 18.71 12.61 -10.03
CA THR A 83 20.06 13.17 -9.91
C THR A 83 21.07 12.14 -9.39
N GLU A 84 20.71 11.32 -8.42
CA GLU A 84 21.55 10.21 -7.96
C GLU A 84 21.71 9.11 -9.02
N GLY A 85 20.66 8.82 -9.78
CA GLY A 85 20.70 7.91 -10.93
C GLY A 85 21.71 8.40 -11.98
N ALA A 86 21.54 9.64 -12.45
CA ALA A 86 22.46 10.27 -13.40
C ALA A 86 23.90 10.32 -12.88
N ARG A 87 24.08 10.56 -11.58
CA ARG A 87 25.41 10.53 -10.95
C ARG A 87 26.06 9.15 -11.02
N ARG A 88 25.31 8.09 -10.72
CA ARG A 88 25.81 6.70 -10.79
C ARG A 88 26.18 6.33 -12.22
N GLU A 89 25.31 6.63 -13.19
CA GLU A 89 25.58 6.39 -14.61
C GLU A 89 26.83 7.14 -15.09
N ALA A 90 26.99 8.41 -14.70
CA ALA A 90 28.18 9.18 -15.04
C ALA A 90 29.47 8.63 -14.38
N GLU A 91 29.37 8.05 -13.19
CA GLU A 91 30.50 7.38 -12.54
C GLU A 91 30.85 6.05 -13.22
N GLU A 92 29.86 5.25 -13.58
CA GLU A 92 30.05 4.01 -14.35
C GLU A 92 30.64 4.29 -15.73
N GLY A 93 30.12 5.28 -16.45
CA GLY A 93 30.66 5.71 -17.73
C GLY A 93 32.12 6.15 -17.63
N ARG A 94 32.49 6.89 -16.58
CA ARG A 94 33.90 7.26 -16.30
C ARG A 94 34.78 6.04 -16.06
N ARG A 95 34.31 5.04 -15.29
CA ARG A 95 35.04 3.79 -15.06
C ARG A 95 35.24 3.00 -16.36
N GLN A 96 34.21 2.89 -17.19
CA GLN A 96 34.29 2.22 -18.50
C GLN A 96 35.28 2.92 -19.43
N LEU A 97 35.21 4.25 -19.54
CA LEU A 97 36.16 5.04 -20.34
C LEU A 97 37.60 4.89 -19.83
N GLY A 98 37.81 4.86 -18.51
CA GLY A 98 39.12 4.59 -17.92
C GLY A 98 39.67 3.22 -18.31
N ASN A 99 38.83 2.18 -18.29
CA ASN A 99 39.22 0.84 -18.73
C ASN A 99 39.62 0.84 -20.22
N VAL A 100 38.87 1.50 -21.09
CA VAL A 100 39.20 1.62 -22.52
C VAL A 100 40.51 2.39 -22.72
N ALA A 101 40.72 3.50 -22.00
CA ALA A 101 41.95 4.28 -22.07
C ALA A 101 43.18 3.43 -21.69
N THR A 102 43.11 2.66 -20.61
CA THR A 102 44.23 1.76 -20.22
C THR A 102 44.47 0.64 -21.24
N GLN A 103 43.43 0.12 -21.90
CA GLN A 103 43.60 -0.85 -22.99
C GLN A 103 44.29 -0.22 -24.21
N LEU A 104 43.89 1.01 -24.58
CA LEU A 104 44.53 1.79 -25.64
C LEU A 104 46.01 2.06 -25.34
N GLU A 105 46.34 2.46 -24.11
CA GLU A 105 47.74 2.64 -23.68
C GLU A 105 48.55 1.35 -23.80
N ARG A 106 47.98 0.21 -23.38
CA ARG A 106 48.64 -1.10 -23.54
C ARG A 106 48.85 -1.47 -25.01
N LEU A 107 47.88 -1.20 -25.88
CA LEU A 107 48.00 -1.43 -27.32
C LEU A 107 49.04 -0.51 -27.96
N ASN A 108 49.07 0.77 -27.56
CA ASN A 108 50.08 1.72 -28.01
C ASN A 108 51.49 1.31 -27.55
N ALA A 109 51.66 0.89 -26.30
CA ALA A 109 52.93 0.36 -25.79
C ALA A 109 53.38 -0.89 -26.58
N ARG A 110 52.45 -1.81 -26.88
CA ARG A 110 52.73 -2.95 -27.77
C ARG A 110 53.14 -2.49 -29.16
N ARG A 111 52.42 -1.53 -29.77
CA ARG A 111 52.75 -0.98 -31.09
C ARG A 111 54.14 -0.36 -31.13
N VAL A 112 54.53 0.42 -30.11
CA VAL A 112 55.88 0.98 -29.98
C VAL A 112 56.93 -0.14 -29.85
N SER A 113 56.63 -1.22 -29.13
CA SER A 113 57.52 -2.39 -29.04
C SER A 113 57.67 -3.16 -30.36
N PHE A 114 56.67 -3.13 -31.25
CA PHE A 114 56.73 -3.71 -32.60
C PHE A 114 57.35 -2.76 -33.64
N GLY A 115 57.45 -1.46 -33.33
CA GLY A 115 58.05 -0.43 -34.19
C GLY A 115 59.54 -0.19 -33.95
N ALA A 116 60.14 -0.79 -32.92
CA ALA A 116 61.58 -0.76 -32.72
C ALA A 116 62.22 -1.85 -33.60
N PRO A 117 63.04 -1.51 -34.63
CA PRO A 117 63.79 -2.52 -35.37
C PRO A 117 64.79 -3.15 -34.41
N LYS A 118 64.52 -4.39 -33.99
CA LYS A 118 65.55 -5.24 -33.38
C LYS A 118 66.51 -5.64 -34.48
N GLU A 119 67.63 -4.94 -34.56
CA GLU A 119 68.82 -5.51 -35.19
C GLU A 119 69.27 -6.73 -34.39
N GLN A 120 69.65 -7.76 -35.16
CA GLN A 120 70.47 -8.91 -34.83
C GLN A 120 69.86 -10.17 -34.18
N ASN A 121 69.84 -11.18 -35.06
CA ASN A 121 70.56 -12.46 -34.95
C ASN A 121 69.79 -13.70 -34.49
N GLN A 122 69.51 -14.52 -35.50
CA GLN A 122 69.66 -15.97 -35.59
C GLN A 122 69.11 -16.85 -34.46
N SER A 123 68.17 -17.70 -34.89
CA SER A 123 68.18 -19.17 -34.79
C SER A 123 67.00 -19.79 -34.03
N GLY A 124 66.50 -20.89 -34.60
CA GLY A 124 65.83 -21.95 -33.86
C GLY A 124 64.31 -21.89 -33.86
N GLY A 125 63.68 -22.79 -34.63
CA GLY A 125 62.23 -22.87 -34.75
C GLY A 125 61.49 -23.37 -33.51
N ARG A 126 60.19 -23.05 -33.44
CA ARG A 126 59.11 -24.05 -33.40
C ARG A 126 57.76 -23.36 -33.53
N LEU A 127 56.96 -23.88 -34.45
CA LEU A 127 55.55 -23.54 -34.64
C LEU A 127 54.75 -24.08 -33.45
N CYS A 128 54.16 -23.19 -32.64
CA CYS A 128 53.13 -23.55 -31.67
C CYS A 128 51.76 -23.48 -32.36
N ARG A 129 51.12 -24.65 -32.39
CA ARG A 129 49.78 -24.98 -32.92
C ARG A 129 48.68 -24.20 -32.18
N PRO A 130 47.66 -23.63 -32.85
CA PRO A 130 46.43 -23.21 -32.20
C PRO A 130 45.44 -24.38 -32.10
N SER A 131 44.85 -24.56 -30.92
CA SER A 131 43.74 -25.48 -30.66
C SER A 131 42.45 -24.92 -31.28
N ARG A 132 41.84 -25.66 -32.19
CA ARG A 132 40.43 -25.51 -32.58
C ARG A 132 39.62 -26.43 -31.67
N ASP A 133 38.51 -25.92 -31.15
CA ASP A 133 37.17 -26.53 -31.22
C ASP A 133 36.17 -25.56 -30.58
N PHE A 134 35.51 -24.77 -31.43
CA PHE A 134 34.27 -24.05 -31.13
C PHE A 134 33.26 -24.54 -32.17
N ALA A 135 32.31 -25.37 -31.75
CA ALA A 135 31.18 -25.77 -32.57
C ALA A 135 30.03 -24.79 -32.30
N ALA A 136 29.72 -23.98 -33.31
CA ALA A 136 28.46 -23.28 -33.44
C ALA A 136 27.40 -24.24 -33.98
N GLY A 137 26.16 -24.06 -33.55
CA GLY A 137 25.01 -24.84 -34.04
C GLY A 137 23.69 -24.29 -33.51
N GLU A 138 23.19 -23.22 -34.15
CA GLU A 138 21.81 -22.76 -34.09
C GLU A 138 20.81 -23.89 -34.43
N THR A 139 19.61 -23.83 -33.86
CA THR A 139 18.37 -23.99 -34.65
C THR A 139 17.17 -23.45 -33.90
N VAL A 140 16.58 -22.39 -34.46
CA VAL A 140 15.24 -21.89 -34.17
C VAL A 140 14.25 -22.74 -34.98
N ALA A 141 13.17 -23.20 -34.35
CA ALA A 141 11.96 -23.61 -35.06
C ALA A 141 10.72 -23.13 -34.29
N MET A 142 10.04 -22.14 -34.87
CA MET A 142 8.69 -21.72 -34.54
C MET A 142 7.72 -22.89 -34.68
N ALA A 143 6.80 -23.02 -33.71
CA ALA A 143 5.49 -23.59 -33.93
C ALA A 143 4.47 -22.78 -33.14
N THR A 144 3.92 -21.75 -33.79
CA THR A 144 2.71 -21.05 -33.36
C THR A 144 1.50 -21.87 -33.79
N ALA A 145 0.69 -22.33 -32.83
CA ALA A 145 -0.70 -22.67 -33.05
C ALA A 145 -1.52 -22.21 -31.84
N ALA A 146 -2.55 -21.41 -32.14
CA ALA A 146 -3.32 -20.58 -31.24
C ALA A 146 -3.97 -21.34 -30.06
N VAL A 147 -3.82 -20.79 -28.85
CA VAL A 147 -4.79 -20.94 -27.77
C VAL A 147 -5.05 -19.55 -27.19
N THR A 148 -6.29 -19.13 -27.36
CA THR A 148 -7.06 -18.09 -26.66
C THR A 148 -6.42 -17.48 -25.41
N THR A 149 -6.32 -16.16 -25.46
CA THR A 149 -6.14 -15.16 -24.40
C THR A 149 -6.49 -15.60 -22.97
N LEU A 150 -5.47 -15.83 -22.15
CA LEU A 150 -5.48 -15.63 -20.70
C LEU A 150 -4.18 -14.89 -20.32
N PRO A 151 -4.20 -13.90 -19.41
CA PRO A 151 -2.99 -13.29 -18.89
C PRO A 151 -2.35 -14.26 -17.88
N HIS A 152 -1.65 -15.27 -18.39
CA HIS A 152 -0.92 -16.26 -17.60
C HIS A 152 0.59 -16.14 -17.90
N ALA A 153 1.18 -15.03 -17.47
CA ALA A 153 2.60 -14.70 -17.66
C ALA A 153 3.59 -15.60 -16.88
N PHE A 154 3.11 -16.61 -16.13
CA PHE A 154 3.97 -17.54 -15.39
C PHE A 154 3.98 -18.98 -15.91
N VAL A 155 3.29 -19.26 -17.03
CA VAL A 155 3.44 -20.56 -17.69
C VAL A 155 4.88 -20.78 -18.18
N ASP A 156 5.66 -19.71 -18.34
CA ASP A 156 7.00 -19.79 -18.93
C ASP A 156 8.15 -20.03 -17.94
N ASP A 157 7.97 -19.89 -16.62
CA ASP A 157 9.07 -20.10 -15.65
C ASP A 157 8.93 -21.42 -14.87
N CYS A 158 8.81 -22.51 -15.63
CA CYS A 158 8.71 -23.88 -15.12
C CYS A 158 9.87 -24.28 -14.18
N LYS A 159 11.03 -23.62 -14.29
CA LYS A 159 12.19 -23.87 -13.41
C LYS A 159 11.96 -23.26 -12.03
N LEU A 160 11.53 -22.00 -11.97
CA LEU A 160 11.24 -21.31 -10.70
C LEU A 160 10.11 -22.01 -9.93
N CYS A 161 9.06 -22.45 -10.65
CA CYS A 161 7.94 -23.18 -10.05
C CYS A 161 8.41 -24.49 -9.39
N ARG A 162 9.25 -25.27 -10.09
CA ARG A 162 9.83 -26.50 -9.54
C ARG A 162 10.73 -26.21 -8.34
N SER A 163 11.59 -25.19 -8.42
CA SER A 163 12.47 -24.80 -7.32
C SER A 163 11.71 -24.39 -6.07
N LEU A 164 10.68 -23.55 -6.18
CA LEU A 164 9.85 -23.14 -5.04
C LEU A 164 9.02 -24.30 -4.48
N THR A 165 8.51 -25.19 -5.33
CA THR A 165 7.82 -26.40 -4.89
C THR A 165 8.77 -27.32 -4.11
N CYS A 166 10.03 -27.46 -4.54
CA CYS A 166 11.05 -28.21 -3.80
C CYS A 166 11.41 -27.56 -2.46
N VAL A 167 11.52 -26.22 -2.41
CA VAL A 167 11.73 -25.47 -1.15
C VAL A 167 10.56 -25.67 -0.19
N HIS A 168 9.33 -25.66 -0.71
CA HIS A 168 8.12 -25.88 0.07
C HIS A 168 8.03 -27.28 0.66
N GLY A 169 8.36 -28.32 -0.12
CA GLY A 169 8.40 -29.69 0.37
C GLY A 169 9.49 -29.98 1.41
N HIS A 170 10.44 -29.05 1.61
CA HIS A 170 11.54 -29.22 2.56
C HIS A 170 11.26 -28.46 3.88
N PRO A 171 11.09 -29.14 5.03
CA PRO A 171 10.58 -28.52 6.27
C PRO A 171 11.43 -27.33 6.77
N ARG A 172 12.76 -27.45 6.72
CA ARG A 172 13.66 -26.36 7.15
C ARG A 172 13.68 -25.17 6.18
N LEU A 173 13.57 -25.42 4.87
CA LEU A 173 13.68 -24.36 3.86
C LEU A 173 12.32 -23.66 3.69
N SER A 174 11.23 -24.42 3.77
CA SER A 174 9.88 -23.88 3.86
C SER A 174 9.74 -22.94 5.06
N HIS A 175 10.17 -23.35 6.25
CA HIS A 175 10.14 -22.48 7.43
C HIS A 175 11.01 -21.22 7.28
N LEU A 176 12.16 -21.31 6.61
CA LEU A 176 13.09 -20.16 6.47
C LEU A 176 12.66 -19.17 5.38
N PHE A 177 12.12 -19.67 4.26
CA PHE A 177 11.93 -18.85 3.06
C PHE A 177 10.45 -18.65 2.69
N LEU A 178 9.58 -19.61 2.98
CA LEU A 178 8.17 -19.55 2.58
C LEU A 178 7.25 -19.19 3.74
N ALA A 179 7.49 -19.68 4.96
CA ALA A 179 6.67 -19.33 6.12
C ALA A 179 6.64 -17.82 6.44
N PRO A 180 7.74 -17.05 6.32
CA PRO A 180 7.67 -15.60 6.51
C PRO A 180 6.85 -14.91 5.43
N VAL A 181 6.93 -15.41 4.19
CA VAL A 181 6.15 -14.90 3.06
C VAL A 181 4.68 -15.23 3.28
N ALA A 182 4.35 -16.48 3.61
CA ALA A 182 3.01 -16.91 4.01
C ALA A 182 2.40 -16.00 5.08
N GLN A 183 3.13 -15.72 6.16
CA GLN A 183 2.66 -14.83 7.22
C GLN A 183 2.43 -13.40 6.73
N LEU A 184 3.29 -12.90 5.84
CA LEU A 184 3.13 -11.58 5.23
C LEU A 184 1.87 -11.55 4.35
N LEU A 185 1.65 -12.57 3.52
CA LEU A 185 0.46 -12.68 2.66
C LEU A 185 -0.82 -12.75 3.51
N GLU A 186 -0.82 -13.45 4.67
CA GLU A 186 -1.97 -13.47 5.59
C GLU A 186 -2.25 -12.09 6.18
N LYS A 187 -1.19 -11.40 6.63
CA LYS A 187 -1.32 -10.06 7.21
C LYS A 187 -1.85 -9.06 6.18
N LEU A 188 -1.38 -9.15 4.94
CA LEU A 188 -1.87 -8.31 3.84
C LEU A 188 -3.34 -8.60 3.53
N ARG A 189 -3.73 -9.88 3.46
CA ARG A 189 -5.13 -10.30 3.29
C ARG A 189 -6.03 -9.78 4.40
N ALA A 190 -5.61 -9.91 5.66
CA ALA A 190 -6.37 -9.42 6.81
C ALA A 190 -6.55 -7.90 6.78
N GLN A 191 -5.49 -7.16 6.44
CA GLN A 191 -5.54 -5.70 6.31
C GLN A 191 -6.42 -5.25 5.15
N TYR A 192 -6.35 -5.92 4.00
CA TYR A 192 -7.23 -5.62 2.87
C TYR A 192 -8.69 -5.90 3.22
N THR A 193 -8.97 -7.06 3.83
CA THR A 193 -10.33 -7.41 4.28
C THR A 193 -10.87 -6.41 5.29
N ALA A 194 -10.04 -5.94 6.23
CA ALA A 194 -10.41 -4.89 7.17
C ALA A 194 -10.73 -3.56 6.46
N SER A 195 -9.95 -3.18 5.43
CA SER A 195 -10.21 -1.96 4.66
C SER A 195 -11.48 -2.04 3.79
N LEU A 196 -11.92 -3.25 3.41
CA LEU A 196 -13.20 -3.46 2.76
C LEU A 196 -14.39 -3.36 3.74
N GLY A 197 -14.16 -3.68 5.02
CA GLY A 197 -15.17 -3.64 6.08
C GLY A 197 -15.72 -2.25 6.39
N ASP A 198 -14.98 -1.18 6.07
CA ASP A 198 -15.43 0.20 6.23
C ASP A 198 -16.38 0.65 5.10
N THR A 199 -16.61 -0.17 4.06
CA THR A 199 -17.42 0.26 2.90
C THR A 199 -18.72 -0.49 2.63
N HIS A 200 -18.97 -1.74 3.05
CA HIS A 200 -20.29 -2.38 2.82
C HIS A 200 -20.73 -3.47 3.83
N LEU A 201 -21.97 -3.30 4.34
CA LEU A 201 -22.73 -4.12 5.31
C LEU A 201 -23.34 -5.42 4.75
N LEU A 202 -22.63 -6.23 3.95
CA LEU A 202 -23.14 -7.56 3.62
C LEU A 202 -22.05 -8.61 3.63
N GLU A 203 -22.33 -9.67 4.41
CA GLU A 203 -21.61 -10.94 4.50
C GLU A 203 -20.80 -11.26 3.24
N ARG A 204 -19.51 -10.93 3.27
CA ARG A 204 -18.55 -11.50 2.33
C ARG A 204 -17.51 -12.23 3.16
N ALA A 205 -17.56 -13.56 3.05
CA ALA A 205 -16.47 -14.42 3.46
C ALA A 205 -15.14 -13.84 2.96
N ALA A 206 -14.14 -13.78 3.82
CA ALA A 206 -12.83 -13.24 3.46
C ALA A 206 -12.35 -13.93 2.18
N PRO A 207 -12.12 -13.19 1.08
CA PRO A 207 -11.78 -13.80 -0.20
C PRO A 207 -10.60 -14.74 -0.04
N GLU A 208 -10.68 -15.93 -0.65
CA GLU A 208 -9.60 -16.91 -0.58
C GLU A 208 -8.28 -16.28 -0.99
N ARG A 209 -7.18 -16.67 -0.34
CA ARG A 209 -5.83 -16.15 -0.60
C ARG A 209 -5.53 -16.11 -2.09
N ARG A 210 -5.72 -17.23 -2.79
CA ARG A 210 -5.55 -17.32 -4.24
C ARG A 210 -6.31 -16.23 -4.97
N SER A 211 -7.62 -16.12 -4.72
CA SER A 211 -8.50 -15.18 -5.41
C SER A 211 -8.13 -13.72 -5.18
N LEU A 212 -7.44 -13.41 -4.08
CA LEU A 212 -6.99 -12.06 -3.75
C LEU A 212 -5.94 -11.57 -4.75
N TRP A 213 -4.99 -12.42 -5.10
CA TRP A 213 -3.85 -12.07 -5.96
C TRP A 213 -4.20 -11.95 -7.44
N TRP A 214 -5.39 -12.38 -7.84
CA TRP A 214 -5.95 -12.20 -9.18
C TRP A 214 -6.96 -11.06 -9.23
N SER A 215 -7.10 -10.30 -8.15
CA SER A 215 -8.05 -9.19 -8.06
C SER A 215 -7.35 -7.87 -8.36
N ASP A 216 -7.77 -7.20 -9.43
CA ASP A 216 -7.28 -5.87 -9.81
C ASP A 216 -7.42 -4.86 -8.66
N THR A 217 -8.50 -4.96 -7.86
CA THR A 217 -8.73 -4.08 -6.71
C THR A 217 -7.74 -4.31 -5.58
N PHE A 218 -7.30 -5.56 -5.37
CA PHE A 218 -6.26 -5.87 -4.40
C PHE A 218 -4.88 -5.38 -4.86
N GLU A 219 -4.58 -5.53 -6.15
CA GLU A 219 -3.33 -5.04 -6.73
C GLU A 219 -3.21 -3.51 -6.62
N VAL A 220 -4.28 -2.78 -6.96
CA VAL A 220 -4.34 -1.32 -6.81
C VAL A 220 -4.18 -0.93 -5.35
N TRP A 221 -4.92 -1.56 -4.43
CA TRP A 221 -4.81 -1.31 -2.99
C TRP A 221 -3.40 -1.55 -2.46
N LEU A 222 -2.74 -2.63 -2.91
CA LEU A 222 -1.40 -2.99 -2.47
C LEU A 222 -0.36 -1.98 -2.96
N ARG A 223 -0.48 -1.52 -4.21
CA ARG A 223 0.38 -0.46 -4.77
C ARG A 223 0.17 0.88 -4.08
N GLU A 224 -1.07 1.26 -3.81
CA GLU A 224 -1.39 2.50 -3.07
C GLU A 224 -0.83 2.45 -1.65
N ARG A 225 -0.98 1.32 -0.95
CA ARG A 225 -0.42 1.11 0.41
C ARG A 225 1.10 1.12 0.42
N ALA A 226 1.72 0.62 -0.64
CA ALA A 226 3.16 0.70 -0.86
C ALA A 226 3.63 2.05 -1.40
N CYS A 227 2.76 3.06 -1.52
CA CYS A 227 3.08 4.37 -2.09
C CYS A 227 3.72 4.28 -3.49
N GLY A 228 3.30 3.29 -4.29
CA GLY A 228 3.85 3.04 -5.63
C GLY A 228 5.24 2.39 -5.65
N ALA A 229 5.80 2.00 -4.50
CA ALA A 229 7.12 1.35 -4.43
C ALA A 229 7.14 -0.06 -5.03
N LEU A 230 5.98 -0.70 -5.15
CA LEU A 230 5.85 -2.01 -5.79
C LEU A 230 5.63 -1.83 -7.29
N THR A 231 6.52 -2.43 -8.08
CA THR A 231 6.38 -2.54 -9.53
C THR A 231 5.35 -3.62 -9.89
N GLY A 232 4.93 -3.63 -11.16
CA GLY A 232 4.09 -4.72 -11.69
C GLY A 232 4.73 -6.10 -11.54
N ASP A 233 6.06 -6.16 -11.71
CA ASP A 233 6.84 -7.40 -11.58
C ASP A 233 6.85 -7.88 -10.12
N ASP A 234 6.88 -6.98 -9.14
CA ASP A 234 6.81 -7.33 -7.71
C ASP A 234 5.44 -7.90 -7.34
N THR A 235 4.36 -7.28 -7.83
CA THR A 235 2.99 -7.78 -7.62
C THR A 235 2.77 -9.13 -8.30
N HIS A 236 3.39 -9.32 -9.47
CA HIS A 236 3.40 -10.60 -10.19
C HIS A 236 4.23 -11.68 -9.47
N ALA A 237 5.38 -11.34 -8.89
CA ALA A 237 6.18 -12.30 -8.12
C ALA A 237 5.44 -12.77 -6.85
N LEU A 238 4.74 -11.86 -6.17
CA LEU A 238 3.95 -12.19 -4.98
C LEU A 238 2.77 -13.11 -5.30
N SER A 239 2.06 -12.86 -6.41
CA SER A 239 0.95 -13.73 -6.85
C SER A 239 1.45 -15.13 -7.24
N PHE A 240 2.63 -15.22 -7.86
CA PHE A 240 3.27 -16.49 -8.16
C PHE A 240 3.63 -17.27 -6.90
N ILE A 241 4.27 -16.65 -5.91
CA ILE A 241 4.63 -17.31 -4.64
C ILE A 241 3.39 -17.79 -3.89
N ALA A 242 2.34 -16.96 -3.82
CA ALA A 242 1.06 -17.33 -3.22
C ALA A 242 0.44 -18.56 -3.90
N SER A 243 0.54 -18.65 -5.24
CA SER A 243 0.02 -19.79 -6.00
C SER A 243 0.76 -21.11 -5.74
N VAL A 244 2.05 -21.04 -5.41
CA VAL A 244 2.88 -22.23 -5.07
C VAL A 244 2.60 -22.69 -3.65
N GLU A 245 2.46 -21.76 -2.71
CA GLU A 245 2.14 -22.06 -1.31
C GLU A 245 0.78 -22.75 -1.19
N ASP A 246 -0.25 -22.21 -1.84
CA ASP A 246 -1.58 -22.78 -1.70
C ASP A 246 -1.69 -24.15 -2.40
N ARG A 247 -0.84 -24.47 -3.39
CA ARG A 247 -0.85 -25.75 -4.14
C ARG A 247 -0.29 -26.92 -3.34
N ALA A 248 0.33 -26.67 -2.20
CA ALA A 248 0.84 -27.72 -1.34
C ALA A 248 -0.27 -28.29 -0.44
N PRO A 249 -0.23 -29.60 -0.13
CA PRO A 249 -1.12 -30.16 0.87
C PRO A 249 -0.89 -29.48 2.23
N PRO A 250 -1.94 -29.31 3.05
CA PRO A 250 -1.79 -28.76 4.39
C PRO A 250 -0.76 -29.57 5.16
N SER A 251 0.21 -28.88 5.75
CA SER A 251 1.18 -29.49 6.65
C SER A 251 0.48 -29.70 8.00
N ASP A 252 0.16 -30.95 8.32
CA ASP A 252 -0.26 -31.37 9.67
C ASP A 252 0.88 -31.20 10.71
#